data_AF-A0A1Q7CPZ1-F1
#
_entry.id   AF-A0A1Q7CPZ1-F1
#
_cell.length_a   1.000
_cell.length_b   1.000
_cell.length_c   1.000
_cell.angle_alpha   90.00
_cell.angle_beta   90.00
_cell.angle_gamma   90.00
#
_symmetry.space_group_name_H-M   'P 1'
#
loop_
_entity.id
_entity.type
_entity.pdbx_description
1 polymer ?
#
loop_
_entity_poly.entity_id
_entity_poly.type
_entity_poly.pdbx_seq_one_letter_code
_entity_poly.pdbx_strand_id
1 'polypeptide(L)'
;MSSDRVTIRIPQTLGQRLRHRSRIQGQSESELVREALETYLGQSPKERPAFELAEEAGLIGCVRRAPPKDLSTNRRYFEDFGKKK
;
A
#
# COMPACT_ATOMS: atom_id res chain seq x y z
N MET A 1 5.38 -2.10 -26.51
CA MET A 1 4.66 -1.43 -25.41
C MET A 1 3.95 -0.23 -26.01
N SER A 2 2.62 -0.16 -25.94
CA SER A 2 1.88 1.08 -26.25
C SER A 2 2.25 2.13 -25.21
N SER A 3 2.53 3.36 -25.63
CA SER A 3 2.88 4.46 -24.74
C SER A 3 1.86 5.58 -24.88
N ASP A 4 1.24 5.98 -23.77
CA ASP A 4 0.35 7.13 -23.73
C ASP A 4 1.13 8.40 -23.36
N ARG A 5 0.77 9.53 -23.99
CA ARG A 5 1.41 10.83 -23.74
C ARG A 5 0.53 11.68 -22.84
N VAL A 6 1.03 11.95 -21.63
CA VAL A 6 0.40 12.90 -20.70
C VAL A 6 1.09 14.26 -20.83
N THR A 7 0.32 15.33 -21.02
CA THR A 7 0.83 16.72 -21.03
C THR A 7 0.21 17.48 -19.88
N ILE A 8 1.03 17.89 -18.91
CA ILE A 8 0.59 18.65 -17.74
C ILE A 8 1.41 19.93 -17.61
N ARG A 9 0.76 21.01 -17.15
CA ARG A 9 1.47 22.22 -16.73
C ARG A 9 2.00 22.00 -15.32
N ILE A 10 3.29 22.25 -15.13
CA ILE A 10 3.94 22.19 -13.82
C ILE A 10 4.47 23.57 -13.42
N PRO A 11 4.54 23.89 -12.12
CA PRO A 11 5.21 25.10 -11.65
C PRO A 11 6.67 25.15 -12.15
N GLN A 12 7.15 26.36 -12.48
CA GLN A 12 8.53 26.54 -12.97
C GLN A 12 9.58 26.00 -12.00
N THR A 13 9.35 26.18 -10.70
CA THR A 13 10.21 25.67 -9.63
C THR A 13 10.33 24.15 -9.64
N LEU A 14 9.24 23.43 -9.95
CA LEU A 14 9.25 21.98 -10.07
C LEU A 14 10.02 21.52 -11.31
N GLY A 15 9.85 22.21 -12.44
CA GLY A 15 10.61 21.94 -13.67
C GLY A 15 12.13 22.17 -13.50
N GLN A 16 12.53 23.21 -12.76
CA GLN A 16 13.93 23.46 -12.43
C GLN A 16 14.54 22.34 -11.58
N ARG A 17 13.81 21.87 -10.56
CA ARG A 17 14.23 20.75 -9.71
C ARG A 17 14.37 19.45 -10.50
N LEU A 18 13.43 19.17 -11.40
CA LEU A 18 13.47 18.01 -12.29
C LEU A 18 14.72 18.02 -13.18
N ARG A 19 15.01 19.15 -13.84
CA ARG A 19 16.21 19.35 -14.66
C ARG A 19 17.50 19.18 -13.89
N HIS A 20 17.57 19.76 -12.69
CA HIS A 20 18.74 19.66 -11.84
C HIS A 20 19.01 18.21 -11.44
N ARG A 21 17.97 17.47 -11.04
CA ARG A 21 18.07 16.08 -10.63
C ARG A 21 18.42 15.14 -11.79
N SER A 22 17.79 15.36 -12.95
CA SER A 22 18.12 14.68 -14.22
C SER A 22 19.62 14.80 -14.56
N ARG A 23 20.21 16.01 -14.43
CA ARG A 23 21.64 16.23 -14.68
C ARG A 23 22.56 15.50 -13.70
N ILE A 24 22.19 15.45 -12.43
CA ILE A 24 23.02 14.79 -11.40
C ILE A 24 22.99 13.27 -11.56
N GLN A 25 21.82 12.70 -11.86
CA GLN A 25 21.64 11.25 -11.97
C GLN A 25 21.98 10.70 -13.36
N GLY A 26 22.17 11.55 -14.37
CA GLY A 26 22.40 11.12 -15.75
C GLY A 26 21.18 10.48 -16.42
N GLN A 27 19.99 10.68 -15.86
CA GLN A 27 18.72 10.16 -16.35
C GLN A 27 17.95 11.25 -17.11
N SER A 28 17.12 10.87 -18.08
CA SER A 28 16.24 11.83 -18.74
C SER A 28 15.13 12.33 -17.83
N GLU A 29 14.62 13.54 -18.07
CA GLU A 29 13.47 14.08 -17.33
C GLU A 29 12.26 13.14 -17.40
N SER A 30 12.02 12.53 -18.56
CA SER A 30 10.92 11.59 -18.79
C SER A 30 11.07 10.29 -17.99
N GLU A 31 12.30 9.75 -17.87
CA GLU A 31 12.56 8.57 -17.03
C GLU A 31 12.31 8.88 -15.57
N LEU A 32 12.80 10.03 -15.09
CA LEU A 32 12.61 10.44 -13.70
C LEU A 32 11.13 10.65 -13.36
N VAL A 33 10.37 11.26 -14.28
CA VAL A 33 8.92 11.41 -14.13
C VAL A 33 8.22 10.05 -14.14
N ARG A 34 8.63 9.12 -15.01
CA ARG A 34 8.06 7.77 -15.05
C ARG A 34 8.33 7.01 -13.75
N GLU A 35 9.57 6.99 -13.29
CA GLU A 35 9.97 6.36 -12.03
C GLU A 35 9.19 6.94 -10.84
N ALA A 36 9.04 8.27 -10.78
CA ALA A 36 8.27 8.93 -9.75
C ALA A 36 6.78 8.53 -9.78
N LEU A 37 6.18 8.44 -10.98
CA LEU A 37 4.79 8.00 -11.14
C LEU A 37 4.60 6.53 -10.79
N GLU A 38 5.49 5.65 -11.25
CA GLU A 38 5.46 4.21 -10.91
C GLU A 38 5.65 4.01 -9.40
N THR A 39 6.55 4.76 -8.78
CA THR A 39 6.75 4.72 -7.33
C THR A 39 5.52 5.24 -6.61
N TYR A 40 4.97 6.40 -6.99
CA TYR A 40 3.81 6.98 -6.31
C TYR A 40 2.55 6.13 -6.45
N LEU A 41 2.28 5.60 -7.65
CA LEU A 41 1.11 4.76 -7.92
C LEU A 41 1.31 3.32 -7.41
N GLY A 42 2.55 2.81 -7.44
CA GLY A 42 2.93 1.53 -6.84
C GLY A 42 3.00 1.57 -5.31
N GLN A 43 3.13 2.77 -4.72
CA GLN A 43 2.98 3.06 -3.29
C GLN A 43 1.51 3.23 -2.87
N SER A 44 0.54 3.03 -3.77
CA SER A 44 -0.77 2.64 -3.27
C SER A 44 -0.52 1.48 -2.31
N PRO A 45 -0.97 1.54 -1.03
CA PRO A 45 -1.13 0.32 -0.31
C PRO A 45 -2.05 -0.47 -1.23
N LYS A 46 -1.52 -1.46 -1.95
CA LYS A 46 -2.36 -2.54 -2.44
C LYS A 46 -3.26 -2.80 -1.25
N GLU A 47 -4.56 -2.64 -1.43
CA GLU A 47 -5.56 -3.02 -0.43
C GLU A 47 -5.41 -4.53 -0.29
N ARG A 48 -4.30 -4.95 0.30
CA ARG A 48 -3.99 -6.32 0.59
C ARG A 48 -5.00 -6.64 1.65
N PRO A 49 -5.85 -7.64 1.42
CA PRO A 49 -6.77 -8.10 2.42
C PRO A 49 -6.02 -8.26 3.73
N ALA A 50 -6.60 -7.82 4.84
CA ALA A 50 -5.99 -7.99 6.16
C ALA A 50 -5.58 -9.46 6.43
N PHE A 51 -6.29 -10.39 5.79
CA PHE A 51 -5.93 -11.81 5.75
C PHE A 51 -4.52 -12.07 5.19
N GLU A 52 -4.17 -11.53 4.02
CA GLU A 52 -2.85 -11.73 3.40
C GLU A 52 -1.72 -11.16 4.26
N LEU A 53 -1.96 -10.00 4.88
CA LEU A 53 -1.00 -9.38 5.79
C LEU A 53 -0.80 -10.22 7.06
N ALA A 54 -1.88 -10.77 7.61
CA ALA A 54 -1.82 -11.63 8.77
C ALA A 54 -1.17 -12.99 8.47
N GLU A 55 -1.36 -13.54 7.27
CA GLU A 55 -0.74 -14.78 6.82
C GLU A 55 0.77 -14.61 6.65
N GLU A 56 1.21 -13.56 5.94
CA GLU A 56 2.64 -13.25 5.77
C GLU A 56 3.34 -13.00 7.11
N ALA A 57 2.68 -12.31 8.04
CA ALA A 57 3.21 -12.07 9.38
C ALA A 57 3.20 -13.33 10.28
N GLY A 58 2.74 -14.47 9.78
CA GLY A 58 2.64 -15.72 10.54
C GLY A 58 1.65 -15.64 11.71
N LEU A 59 0.71 -14.69 11.68
CA LEU A 59 -0.29 -14.48 12.72
C LEU A 59 -1.46 -15.48 12.57
N ILE A 60 -1.74 -15.93 11.35
CA ILE A 60 -2.75 -16.96 11.12
C ILE A 60 -2.28 -18.27 11.77
N GLY A 61 -3.01 -18.74 12.79
CA GLY A 61 -2.70 -19.99 13.49
C GLY A 61 -1.56 -19.92 14.51
N CYS A 62 -1.08 -18.72 14.88
CA CYS A 62 0.03 -18.57 15.83
C CYS A 62 -0.29 -19.05 17.27
N VAL A 63 -1.56 -19.20 17.62
CA VAL A 63 -2.01 -19.63 18.95
C VAL A 63 -2.18 -21.16 18.99
N ARG A 64 -1.21 -21.87 19.58
CA ARG A 64 -1.18 -23.35 19.64
C ARG A 64 -2.27 -23.99 20.50
N ARG A 65 -2.77 -23.27 21.52
CA ARG A 65 -3.91 -23.68 22.35
C ARG A 65 -5.07 -22.74 22.05
N ALA A 66 -5.46 -22.70 20.80
CA ALA A 66 -6.51 -21.81 20.36
C ALA A 66 -7.81 -22.11 21.13
N PRO A 67 -8.57 -21.07 21.49
CA PRO A 67 -9.93 -21.24 21.97
C PRO A 67 -10.79 -22.01 20.96
N PRO A 68 -11.99 -22.47 21.37
CA PRO A 68 -12.86 -23.32 20.56
C PRO A 68 -13.07 -22.80 19.12
N LYS A 69 -13.15 -23.72 18.15
CA LYS A 69 -13.24 -23.39 16.71
C LYS A 69 -14.46 -22.54 16.35
N ASP A 70 -15.45 -22.49 17.22
CA ASP A 70 -16.76 -21.87 17.05
C ASP A 70 -16.90 -20.50 17.73
N LEU A 71 -15.81 -19.83 18.10
CA LEU A 71 -15.88 -18.51 18.74
C LEU A 71 -16.68 -17.47 17.95
N SER A 72 -16.62 -17.50 16.62
CA SER A 72 -17.34 -16.54 15.76
C SER A 72 -18.77 -16.98 15.42
N THR A 73 -19.17 -18.20 15.76
CA THR A 73 -20.46 -18.79 15.36
C THR A 73 -21.32 -19.25 16.55
N ASN A 74 -20.72 -19.48 17.72
CA ASN A 74 -21.42 -19.91 18.91
C ASN A 74 -21.82 -18.71 19.78
N ARG A 75 -23.13 -18.44 19.78
CA ARG A 75 -23.77 -17.32 20.47
C ARG A 75 -23.45 -17.24 21.96
N ARG A 76 -23.11 -18.35 22.62
CA ARG A 76 -22.75 -18.39 24.05
C ARG A 76 -21.50 -17.55 24.36
N TYR A 77 -20.54 -17.46 23.44
CA TYR A 77 -19.33 -16.66 23.63
C TYR A 77 -19.54 -15.16 23.39
N PHE A 78 -20.70 -14.76 22.90
CA PHE A 78 -21.07 -13.35 22.68
C PHE A 78 -21.86 -12.76 23.85
N GLU A 79 -22.06 -13.51 24.93
CA GLU A 79 -22.68 -12.97 26.14
C GLU A 79 -21.86 -11.77 26.64
N ASP A 80 -22.56 -10.65 26.83
CA ASP A 80 -22.01 -9.34 27.24
C ASP A 80 -21.00 -8.67 26.28
N PHE A 81 -20.79 -9.23 25.08
CA PHE A 81 -20.00 -8.59 24.03
C PHE A 81 -20.59 -7.22 23.64
N GLY A 82 -19.81 -6.15 23.85
CA GLY A 82 -20.21 -4.78 23.50
C GLY A 82 -21.07 -4.04 24.54
N LYS A 83 -21.37 -4.66 25.69
CA LYS A 83 -22.02 -3.94 26.81
C LYS A 83 -21.00 -3.07 27.55
N LYS A 84 -21.42 -1.87 27.96
CA LYS A 84 -20.60 -1.00 28.82
C LYS A 84 -20.59 -1.57 30.25
N LYS A 85 -19.40 -1.62 30.85
CA LYS A 85 -19.18 -1.97 32.26
C LYS A 85 -19.94 -1.06 33.21
#